data_AF-A0AA37XN01-F1
#
_entry.id   AF-A0AA37XN01-F1
#
_cell.length_a   1.000
_cell.length_b   1.000
_cell.length_c   1.000
_cell.angle_alpha   90.00
_cell.angle_beta   90.00
_cell.angle_gamma   90.00
#
_symmetry.space_group_name_H-M   'P 1'
#
loop_
_entity.id
_entity.type
_entity.pdbx_description
1 polymer ?
#
loop_
_entity_poly.entity_id
_entity_poly.type
_entity_poly.pdbx_seq_one_letter_code
_entity_poly.pdbx_strand_id
1 'polypeptide(L)'
;MANNKETATFIVEHIGGQQNVDSLVHCATRLRFKLKDTSKVDEKALKDHPGILTAVESGAQYQVVIGNHVAKVYQEIMDQYDIQAGESSDADEGKSAEEIKQSVRSKNPIAIVFEYISGTFSPLIPALAGSGMIKALLAVLTMAGWLSEESSTYAVLDAASNGLFYFFPVFIGISAAKFLKVNPYVGGVIGAGLLEPSFASLMDASQSLDFMGIPLIISDYTQTVFPMLVAMAFYAPIERFLKNILQTQSNYFLCL
;
A
#
# COMPACT_ATOMS: atom_id res chain seq x y z
N MET A 1 -21.45 22.04 -14.75
CA MET A 1 -20.50 21.19 -13.99
C MET A 1 -19.18 21.31 -14.71
N ALA A 2 -18.17 21.94 -14.09
CA ALA A 2 -16.90 22.16 -14.77
C ALA A 2 -16.29 20.79 -15.15
N ASN A 3 -15.86 20.67 -16.40
CA ASN A 3 -15.20 19.46 -16.89
C ASN A 3 -13.87 19.29 -16.13
N ASN A 4 -13.60 18.10 -15.57
CA ASN A 4 -12.36 17.86 -14.83
C ASN A 4 -11.12 18.09 -15.71
N LYS A 5 -11.26 17.86 -17.02
CA LYS A 5 -10.25 18.12 -18.04
C LYS A 5 -9.94 19.59 -18.24
N GLU A 6 -10.97 20.40 -18.38
CA GLU A 6 -10.81 21.86 -18.48
C GLU A 6 -10.20 22.43 -17.20
N THR A 7 -10.61 21.90 -16.05
CA THR A 7 -10.06 22.32 -14.74
C THR A 7 -8.59 21.93 -14.61
N ALA A 8 -8.20 20.73 -15.04
CA ALA A 8 -6.81 20.26 -15.06
C ALA A 8 -5.92 21.16 -15.95
N THR A 9 -6.34 21.40 -17.19
CA THR A 9 -5.64 22.27 -18.14
C THR A 9 -5.51 23.68 -17.59
N PHE A 10 -6.60 24.25 -17.08
CA PHE A 10 -6.63 25.58 -16.49
C PHE A 10 -5.65 25.72 -15.34
N ILE A 11 -5.60 24.74 -14.42
CA ILE A 11 -4.66 24.76 -13.29
C ILE A 11 -3.22 24.76 -13.79
N VAL A 12 -2.86 23.86 -14.72
CA VAL A 12 -1.47 23.74 -15.20
C VAL A 12 -1.02 25.00 -15.94
N GLU A 13 -1.89 25.64 -16.71
CA GLU A 13 -1.58 26.91 -17.39
C GLU A 13 -1.30 28.03 -16.39
N HIS A 14 -2.15 28.17 -15.37
CA HIS A 14 -2.09 29.28 -14.41
C HIS A 14 -1.08 29.08 -13.28
N ILE A 15 -0.48 27.90 -13.13
CA ILE A 15 0.69 27.68 -12.26
C ILE A 15 2.03 27.89 -12.99
N GLY A 16 2.02 28.40 -14.23
CA GLY A 16 3.23 28.67 -15.02
C GLY A 16 3.64 27.56 -15.99
N GLY A 17 2.72 26.62 -16.27
CA GLY A 17 2.91 25.50 -17.20
C GLY A 17 3.64 24.30 -16.59
N GLN A 18 3.63 23.18 -17.33
CA GLN A 18 4.26 21.91 -16.92
C GLN A 18 5.73 22.10 -16.53
N GLN A 19 6.48 22.93 -17.26
CA GLN A 19 7.90 23.21 -17.00
C GLN A 19 8.17 23.82 -15.63
N ASN A 20 7.17 24.47 -15.02
CA ASN A 20 7.28 25.10 -13.71
C ASN A 20 7.00 24.12 -12.55
N VAL A 21 6.50 22.92 -12.85
CA VAL A 21 6.16 21.90 -11.87
C VAL A 21 7.32 20.92 -11.73
N ASP A 22 7.91 20.85 -10.53
CA ASP A 22 8.87 19.80 -10.17
C ASP A 22 8.16 18.51 -9.83
N SER A 23 7.10 18.59 -9.01
CA SER A 23 6.31 17.42 -8.65
C SER A 23 4.89 17.79 -8.26
N LEU A 24 3.94 16.87 -8.48
CA LEU A 24 2.54 17.01 -8.09
C LEU A 24 2.12 15.84 -7.20
N VAL A 25 1.46 16.16 -6.08
CA VAL A 25 0.75 15.20 -5.24
C VAL A 25 -0.68 15.65 -4.99
N HIS A 26 -1.51 14.74 -4.48
CA HIS A 26 -2.86 15.09 -4.04
C HIS A 26 -3.16 14.41 -2.70
N CYS A 27 -4.02 15.04 -1.93
CA CYS A 27 -4.70 14.42 -0.78
C CYS A 27 -6.22 14.39 -1.06
N ALA A 28 -7.04 14.11 -0.04
CA ALA A 28 -8.49 14.00 -0.18
C ALA A 28 -9.19 15.25 -0.76
N THR A 29 -8.62 16.45 -0.60
CA THR A 29 -9.28 17.70 -1.05
C THR A 29 -8.38 18.69 -1.81
N ARG A 30 -7.07 18.42 -1.93
CA ARG A 30 -6.10 19.41 -2.44
C ARG A 30 -5.08 18.78 -3.35
N LEU A 31 -4.70 19.50 -4.39
CA LEU A 31 -3.47 19.29 -5.15
C LEU A 31 -2.35 20.06 -4.46
N ARG A 32 -1.17 19.46 -4.32
CA ARG A 32 0.03 20.13 -3.83
C ARG A 32 1.11 20.06 -4.91
N PHE A 33 1.46 21.22 -5.44
CA PHE A 33 2.48 21.40 -6.44
C PHE A 33 3.78 21.82 -5.75
N LYS A 34 4.87 21.14 -6.08
CA LYS A 34 6.22 21.66 -5.87
C LYS A 34 6.59 22.42 -7.13
N LEU A 35 6.71 23.73 -7.02
CA LEU A 35 6.99 24.62 -8.14
C LEU A 35 8.44 25.07 -8.11
N LYS A 36 9.04 25.28 -9.29
CA LYS A 36 10.37 25.86 -9.43
C LYS A 36 10.37 27.35 -9.11
N ASP A 37 9.30 28.03 -9.52
CA ASP A 37 9.15 29.47 -9.38
C ASP A 37 7.68 29.81 -9.07
N THR A 38 7.41 30.21 -7.84
CA THR A 38 6.06 30.59 -7.37
C THR A 38 5.60 31.94 -7.91
N SER A 39 6.51 32.77 -8.44
CA SER A 39 6.14 34.08 -9.02
C SER A 39 5.38 33.97 -10.34
N LYS A 40 5.41 32.80 -10.99
CA LYS A 40 4.70 32.51 -12.24
C LYS A 40 3.25 32.07 -12.04
N VAL A 41 2.80 31.97 -10.79
CA VAL A 41 1.46 31.52 -10.45
C VAL A 41 0.48 32.69 -10.51
N ASP A 42 -0.57 32.55 -11.30
CA ASP A 42 -1.71 33.46 -11.31
C ASP A 42 -2.73 33.04 -10.25
N GLU A 43 -2.46 33.42 -9.00
CA GLU A 43 -3.31 33.10 -7.86
C GLU A 43 -4.73 33.66 -7.98
N LYS A 44 -4.89 34.82 -8.64
CA LYS A 44 -6.21 35.45 -8.81
C LYS A 44 -7.07 34.62 -9.76
N ALA A 45 -6.52 34.26 -10.91
CA ALA A 45 -7.23 33.41 -11.87
C ALA A 45 -7.59 32.03 -11.28
N LEU A 46 -6.69 31.44 -10.48
CA LEU A 46 -6.96 30.17 -9.79
C LEU A 46 -8.11 30.30 -8.77
N LYS A 47 -8.22 31.41 -8.04
CA LYS A 47 -9.31 31.63 -7.07
C LYS A 47 -10.65 31.97 -7.71
N ASP A 48 -10.64 32.57 -8.90
CA ASP A 48 -11.85 32.96 -9.61
C ASP A 48 -12.47 31.80 -10.42
N HIS A 49 -11.78 30.65 -10.52
CA HIS A 49 -12.28 29.48 -11.23
C HIS A 49 -13.34 28.71 -10.42
N PRO A 50 -14.51 28.38 -10.99
CA PRO A 50 -15.65 27.78 -10.26
C PRO A 50 -15.38 26.36 -9.71
N GLY A 51 -14.35 25.67 -10.22
CA GLY A 51 -13.91 24.36 -9.73
C GLY A 51 -12.82 24.40 -8.65
N ILE A 52 -12.37 25.59 -8.24
CA ILE A 52 -11.29 25.77 -7.26
C ILE A 52 -11.84 26.56 -6.07
N LEU A 53 -11.74 26.00 -4.88
CA LEU A 53 -12.21 26.63 -3.65
C LEU A 53 -11.22 27.69 -3.16
N THR A 54 -9.92 27.41 -3.26
CA THR A 54 -8.87 28.37 -2.94
C THR A 54 -7.52 27.89 -3.48
N ALA A 55 -6.58 28.81 -3.64
CA ALA A 55 -5.19 28.54 -3.95
C ALA A 55 -4.30 29.29 -2.94
N VAL A 56 -3.35 28.58 -2.31
CA VAL A 56 -2.49 29.14 -1.26
C VAL A 56 -1.10 28.53 -1.31
N GLU A 57 -0.09 29.34 -1.03
CA GLU A 57 1.26 28.85 -0.75
C GLU A 57 1.36 28.38 0.71
N SER A 58 1.86 27.18 0.94
CA SER A 58 1.99 26.60 2.28
C SER A 58 3.32 25.85 2.41
N GLY A 59 4.25 26.46 3.16
CA GLY A 59 5.60 25.93 3.31
C GLY A 59 6.37 25.98 1.99
N ALA A 60 6.86 24.82 1.52
CA ALA A 60 7.61 24.68 0.27
C ALA A 60 6.75 24.21 -0.93
N GLN A 61 5.42 24.22 -0.79
CA GLN A 61 4.48 23.74 -1.81
C GLN A 61 3.36 24.74 -2.04
N TYR A 62 2.89 24.79 -3.28
CA TYR A 62 1.72 25.56 -3.68
C TYR A 62 0.50 24.64 -3.72
N GLN A 63 -0.57 24.99 -2.99
CA GLN A 63 -1.74 24.14 -2.81
C GLN A 63 -2.96 24.71 -3.52
N VAL A 64 -3.61 23.88 -4.33
CA VAL A 64 -4.89 24.19 -4.98
C VAL A 64 -5.96 23.31 -4.35
N VAL A 65 -6.92 23.92 -3.69
CA VAL A 65 -8.03 23.25 -3.00
C VAL A 65 -9.19 23.12 -3.96
N ILE A 66 -9.56 21.88 -4.26
CA ILE A 66 -10.61 21.54 -5.23
C ILE A 66 -11.82 20.92 -4.51
N GLY A 67 -11.57 20.11 -3.49
CA GLY A 67 -12.58 19.34 -2.76
C GLY A 67 -12.64 17.88 -3.24
N ASN A 68 -13.82 17.28 -3.12
CA ASN A 68 -14.13 15.86 -3.33
C ASN A 68 -13.83 15.28 -4.73
N HIS A 69 -13.54 16.11 -5.73
CA HIS A 69 -13.21 15.66 -7.09
C HIS A 69 -11.72 15.78 -7.45
N VAL A 70 -10.87 16.12 -6.47
CA VAL A 70 -9.43 16.32 -6.65
C VAL A 70 -8.71 15.11 -7.26
N ALA A 71 -9.12 13.89 -6.92
CA ALA A 71 -8.52 12.67 -7.47
C ALA A 71 -8.73 12.57 -8.99
N LYS A 72 -9.90 12.98 -9.49
CA LYS A 72 -10.19 12.98 -10.93
C LYS A 72 -9.39 14.06 -11.66
N VAL A 73 -9.26 15.24 -11.07
CA VAL A 73 -8.47 16.33 -11.65
C VAL A 73 -6.97 15.97 -11.65
N TYR A 74 -6.47 15.32 -10.59
CA TYR A 74 -5.09 14.82 -10.54
C TYR A 74 -4.81 13.85 -11.70
N GLN A 75 -5.66 12.85 -11.89
CA GLN A 75 -5.49 11.86 -12.96
C GLN A 75 -5.43 12.54 -14.34
N GLU A 76 -6.35 13.47 -14.58
CA GLU A 76 -6.42 14.19 -15.83
C GLU A 76 -5.23 15.15 -16.06
N ILE A 77 -4.56 15.62 -15.00
CA ILE A 77 -3.27 16.33 -15.11
C ILE A 77 -2.16 15.35 -15.47
N MET A 78 -2.07 14.21 -14.80
CA MET A 78 -1.03 13.20 -15.05
C MET A 78 -1.16 12.56 -16.44
N ASP A 79 -2.38 12.43 -16.96
CA ASP A 79 -2.65 11.89 -18.30
C ASP A 79 -2.30 12.89 -19.41
N GLN A 80 -2.43 14.19 -19.16
CA GLN A 80 -2.20 15.25 -20.15
C GLN A 80 -0.77 15.80 -20.14
N TYR A 81 -0.08 15.74 -19.00
CA TYR A 81 1.21 16.38 -18.80
C TYR A 81 2.21 15.41 -18.16
N ASP A 82 3.43 15.39 -18.69
CA ASP A 82 4.56 14.61 -18.14
C ASP A 82 5.14 15.32 -16.89
N ILE A 83 4.37 15.31 -15.80
CA ILE A 83 4.72 15.88 -14.49
C ILE A 83 5.12 14.73 -13.56
N GLN A 84 6.17 14.92 -12.76
CA GLN A 84 6.55 13.89 -11.79
C GLN A 84 5.54 13.81 -10.66
N ALA A 85 5.06 12.62 -10.34
CA ALA A 85 4.34 12.40 -9.10
C ALA A 85 5.30 12.59 -7.91
N GLY A 86 4.94 13.45 -6.95
CA GLY A 86 5.73 13.59 -5.72
C GLY A 86 5.40 12.46 -4.72
N GLU A 87 6.26 12.28 -3.72
CA GLU A 87 5.96 11.38 -2.60
C GLU A 87 4.89 12.05 -1.71
N SER A 88 3.66 11.53 -1.72
CA SER A 88 2.61 11.96 -0.81
C SER A 88 2.84 11.33 0.56
N SER A 89 3.03 12.17 1.58
CA SER A 89 3.16 11.75 3.00
C SER A 89 1.84 11.45 3.69
N ASP A 90 0.71 11.58 2.99
CA ASP A 90 -0.61 11.34 3.55
C ASP A 90 -1.19 10.07 2.91
N ALA A 91 -1.14 8.98 3.69
CA ALA A 91 -1.79 7.73 3.38
C ALA A 91 -3.31 7.93 3.46
N ASP A 92 -3.97 8.12 2.31
CA ASP A 92 -5.32 7.59 2.15
C ASP A 92 -5.71 7.32 0.70
N GLU A 93 -6.45 6.23 0.57
CA GLU A 93 -7.24 5.74 -0.56
C GLU A 93 -6.55 5.46 -1.91
N GLY A 94 -6.18 4.18 -2.06
CA GLY A 94 -6.57 3.37 -3.21
C GLY A 94 -6.04 3.82 -4.57
N LYS A 95 -4.78 3.49 -4.86
CA LYS A 95 -4.26 3.56 -6.23
C LYS A 95 -3.60 2.27 -6.70
N SER A 96 -3.94 1.98 -7.95
CA SER A 96 -3.48 0.90 -8.80
C SER A 96 -1.96 0.77 -8.80
N ALA A 97 -1.50 -0.47 -8.98
CA ALA A 97 -0.12 -0.95 -8.93
C ALA A 97 0.85 -0.35 -9.98
N GLU A 98 0.58 0.83 -10.54
CA GLU A 98 1.37 1.44 -11.60
C GLU A 98 2.27 2.60 -11.15
N GLU A 99 2.00 3.24 -10.01
CA GLU A 99 2.86 4.31 -9.47
C GLU A 99 4.14 3.79 -8.74
N ILE A 100 4.27 2.48 -8.51
CA ILE A 100 5.50 1.85 -7.95
C ILE A 100 6.69 1.88 -8.95
N LYS A 101 6.46 2.26 -10.22
CA LYS A 101 7.50 2.22 -11.26
C LYS A 101 8.50 3.39 -11.22
N GLN A 102 8.30 4.45 -10.44
CA GLN A 102 9.13 5.66 -10.53
C GLN A 102 10.08 5.92 -9.35
N SER A 103 10.16 5.01 -8.37
CA SER A 103 11.13 5.02 -7.26
C SER A 103 12.46 4.30 -7.59
N VAL A 104 12.61 3.70 -8.77
CA VAL A 104 13.82 2.97 -9.23
C VAL A 104 15.03 3.91 -9.45
N ARG A 105 15.01 5.15 -8.95
CA ARG A 105 16.14 6.10 -9.06
C ARG A 105 16.95 6.29 -7.77
N SER A 106 16.50 5.79 -6.62
CA SER A 106 17.36 5.70 -5.44
C SER A 106 18.14 4.37 -5.47
N LYS A 107 19.45 4.44 -5.72
CA LYS A 107 20.38 3.29 -5.71
C LYS A 107 20.60 2.68 -4.31
N ASN A 108 19.85 3.10 -3.29
CA ASN A 108 20.04 2.63 -1.92
C ASN A 108 19.27 1.33 -1.67
N PRO A 109 19.94 0.19 -1.38
CA PRO A 109 19.28 -1.08 -1.13
C PRO A 109 18.36 -1.03 0.09
N ILE A 110 18.67 -0.17 1.07
CA ILE A 110 17.86 0.07 2.26
C ILE A 110 16.51 0.70 1.89
N ALA A 111 16.50 1.66 0.96
CA ALA A 111 15.26 2.32 0.54
C ALA A 111 14.30 1.34 -0.14
N ILE A 112 14.84 0.41 -0.95
CA ILE A 112 14.05 -0.65 -1.61
C ILE A 112 13.39 -1.57 -0.58
N VAL A 113 14.10 -1.92 0.50
CA VAL A 113 13.55 -2.74 1.59
C VAL A 113 12.42 -2.00 2.32
N PHE A 114 12.63 -0.72 2.65
CA PHE A 114 11.59 0.09 3.30
C PHE A 114 10.37 0.29 2.40
N GLU A 115 10.57 0.49 1.10
CA GLU A 115 9.49 0.60 0.12
C GLU A 115 8.70 -0.70 0.02
N TYR A 116 9.39 -1.85 0.00
CA TYR A 116 8.74 -3.16 0.00
C TYR A 116 7.89 -3.40 1.25
N ILE A 117 8.43 -3.08 2.44
CA ILE A 117 7.71 -3.19 3.70
C ILE A 117 6.49 -2.25 3.65
N SER A 118 6.71 -0.96 3.39
CA SER A 118 5.65 0.04 3.37
C SER A 118 4.54 -0.33 2.39
N GLY A 119 4.88 -0.69 1.15
CA GLY A 119 3.91 -1.06 0.12
C GLY A 119 3.12 -2.32 0.44
N THR A 120 3.68 -3.24 1.23
CA THR A 120 2.98 -4.43 1.72
C THR A 120 2.00 -4.08 2.85
N PHE A 121 2.32 -3.11 3.69
CA PHE A 121 1.48 -2.72 4.82
C PHE A 121 0.39 -1.71 4.46
N SER A 122 0.59 -0.82 3.48
CA SER A 122 -0.39 0.22 3.13
C SER A 122 -1.82 -0.31 2.93
N PRO A 123 -2.05 -1.42 2.21
CA PRO A 123 -3.40 -1.98 2.04
C PRO A 123 -4.01 -2.56 3.32
N LEU A 124 -3.18 -2.85 4.33
CA LEU A 124 -3.59 -3.45 5.60
C LEU A 124 -3.87 -2.40 6.69
N ILE A 125 -3.45 -1.14 6.52
CA ILE A 125 -3.63 -0.07 7.50
C ILE A 125 -5.09 0.08 7.95
N PRO A 126 -6.10 0.12 7.04
CA PRO A 126 -7.49 0.29 7.47
C PRO A 126 -7.99 -0.89 8.31
N ALA A 127 -7.63 -2.12 7.92
CA ALA A 127 -8.00 -3.32 8.68
C ALA A 127 -7.30 -3.34 10.05
N LEU A 128 -6.02 -2.98 10.10
CA LEU A 128 -5.24 -2.87 11.33
C LEU A 128 -5.83 -1.86 12.30
N ALA A 129 -6.23 -0.70 11.80
CA ALA A 129 -6.90 0.32 12.59
C ALA A 129 -8.23 -0.21 13.17
N GLY A 130 -9.06 -0.87 12.36
CA GLY A 130 -10.33 -1.46 12.79
C GLY A 130 -10.15 -2.55 13.85
N SER A 131 -9.33 -3.56 13.56
CA SER A 131 -9.03 -4.66 14.49
C SER A 131 -8.40 -4.18 15.79
N GLY A 132 -7.47 -3.22 15.71
CA GLY A 132 -6.82 -2.62 16.88
C GLY A 132 -7.78 -1.80 17.75
N MET A 133 -8.69 -1.02 17.14
CA MET A 133 -9.69 -0.25 17.88
C MET A 133 -10.66 -1.14 18.65
N ILE A 134 -11.12 -2.25 18.06
CA ILE A 134 -12.00 -3.20 18.74
C ILE A 134 -11.26 -3.84 19.93
N LYS A 135 -10.01 -4.27 19.74
CA LYS A 135 -9.20 -4.88 20.80
C LYS A 135 -8.93 -3.90 21.95
N ALA A 136 -8.64 -2.64 21.63
CA ALA A 136 -8.45 -1.58 22.63
C ALA A 136 -9.74 -1.30 23.41
N LEU A 137 -10.89 -1.23 22.74
CA LEU A 137 -12.18 -1.04 23.38
C LEU A 137 -12.50 -2.20 24.33
N LEU A 138 -12.26 -3.44 23.92
CA LEU A 138 -12.43 -4.61 24.78
C LEU A 138 -11.56 -4.56 26.01
N ALA A 139 -10.28 -4.20 25.86
CA ALA A 139 -9.36 -4.05 26.99
C ALA A 139 -9.85 -3.00 28.00
N VAL A 140 -10.39 -1.87 27.54
CA VAL A 140 -10.96 -0.85 28.44
C VAL A 140 -12.22 -1.37 29.14
N LEU A 141 -13.10 -2.08 28.43
CA LEU A 141 -14.33 -2.65 28.99
C LEU A 141 -14.05 -3.74 30.04
N THR A 142 -13.02 -4.56 29.84
CA THR A 142 -12.60 -5.57 30.83
C THR A 142 -11.92 -4.91 32.03
N MET A 143 -11.04 -3.94 31.81
CA MET A 143 -10.40 -3.18 32.90
C MET A 143 -11.40 -2.39 33.76
N ALA A 144 -12.47 -1.87 33.16
CA ALA A 144 -13.55 -1.18 33.87
C ALA A 144 -14.51 -2.14 34.62
N GLY A 145 -14.33 -3.45 34.46
CA GLY A 145 -15.20 -4.48 35.03
C GLY A 145 -16.60 -4.54 34.40
N TRP A 146 -16.81 -3.88 33.26
CA TRP A 146 -18.09 -3.87 32.55
C TRP A 146 -18.30 -5.12 31.70
N LEU A 147 -17.20 -5.81 31.36
CA LEU A 147 -17.21 -7.04 30.58
C LEU A 147 -16.26 -8.06 31.21
N SER A 148 -16.74 -9.29 31.39
CA SER A 148 -15.89 -10.40 31.83
C SER A 148 -15.26 -11.09 30.62
N GLU A 149 -13.99 -11.49 30.75
CA GLU A 149 -13.26 -12.28 29.74
C GLU A 149 -13.90 -13.66 29.52
N GLU A 150 -14.67 -14.16 30.49
CA GLU A 150 -15.42 -15.42 30.38
C GLU A 150 -16.76 -15.28 29.64
N SER A 151 -17.17 -14.05 29.33
CA SER A 151 -18.43 -13.81 28.62
C SER A 151 -18.34 -14.26 27.16
N SER A 152 -19.41 -14.90 26.66
CA SER A 152 -19.56 -15.19 25.23
C SER A 152 -19.45 -13.95 24.35
N THR A 153 -19.89 -12.79 24.85
CA THR A 153 -19.80 -11.51 24.14
C THR A 153 -18.35 -11.07 23.98
N TYR A 154 -17.52 -11.26 25.03
CA TYR A 154 -16.09 -10.99 24.95
C TYR A 154 -15.43 -11.91 23.93
N ALA A 155 -15.69 -13.21 24.00
CA ALA A 155 -15.09 -14.19 23.07
C ALA A 155 -15.39 -13.88 21.59
N VAL A 156 -16.62 -13.48 21.25
CA VAL A 156 -16.99 -13.12 19.87
C VAL A 156 -16.28 -11.85 19.40
N LEU A 157 -16.26 -10.81 20.25
CA LEU A 157 -15.62 -9.54 19.91
C LEU A 157 -14.09 -9.68 19.85
N ASP A 158 -13.51 -10.46 20.76
CA ASP A 158 -12.08 -10.74 20.77
C ASP A 158 -11.69 -11.52 19.52
N ALA A 159 -12.43 -12.58 19.15
CA ALA A 159 -12.21 -13.31 17.91
C ALA A 159 -12.31 -12.40 16.66
N ALA A 160 -13.29 -11.49 16.63
CA ALA A 160 -13.42 -10.51 15.54
C ALA A 160 -12.23 -9.55 15.48
N SER A 161 -11.74 -9.09 16.64
CA SER A 161 -10.56 -8.22 16.72
C SER A 161 -9.27 -8.96 16.35
N ASN A 162 -9.17 -10.24 16.72
CA ASN A 162 -7.97 -11.04 16.58
C ASN A 162 -7.84 -11.67 15.19
N GLY A 163 -8.92 -11.74 14.40
CA GLY A 163 -8.92 -12.37 13.08
C GLY A 163 -7.81 -11.85 12.16
N LEU A 164 -7.59 -10.53 12.10
CA LEU A 164 -6.51 -9.96 11.29
C LEU A 164 -5.13 -10.38 11.81
N PHE A 165 -4.90 -10.30 13.11
CA PHE A 165 -3.60 -10.60 13.73
C PHE A 165 -3.26 -12.09 13.68
N TYR A 166 -4.24 -12.97 13.83
CA TYR A 166 -4.04 -14.41 13.70
C TYR A 166 -3.70 -14.79 12.25
N PHE A 167 -4.48 -14.28 11.28
CA PHE A 167 -4.26 -14.54 9.85
C PHE A 167 -3.28 -13.56 9.18
N PHE A 168 -2.45 -12.88 9.98
CA PHE A 168 -1.54 -11.85 9.50
C PHE A 168 -0.58 -12.35 8.40
N PRO A 169 0.03 -13.55 8.52
CA PRO A 169 0.85 -14.11 7.44
C PRO A 169 0.10 -14.24 6.12
N VAL A 170 -1.19 -14.62 6.14
CA VAL A 170 -2.03 -14.75 4.94
C VAL A 170 -2.25 -13.39 4.28
N PHE A 171 -2.67 -12.39 5.06
CA PHE A 171 -2.95 -11.05 4.54
C PHE A 171 -1.69 -10.35 4.02
N ILE A 172 -0.56 -10.50 4.71
CA ILE A 172 0.75 -10.02 4.27
C ILE A 172 1.18 -10.71 2.99
N GLY A 173 1.01 -12.03 2.88
CA GLY A 173 1.35 -12.77 1.66
C GLY A 173 0.56 -12.30 0.44
N ILE A 174 -0.74 -12.08 0.60
CA ILE A 174 -1.61 -11.52 -0.46
C ILE A 174 -1.17 -10.10 -0.82
N SER A 175 -0.92 -9.25 0.18
CA SER A 175 -0.54 -7.86 -0.04
C SER A 175 0.84 -7.73 -0.71
N ALA A 176 1.83 -8.48 -0.24
CA ALA A 176 3.16 -8.57 -0.82
C ALA A 176 3.12 -9.09 -2.26
N ALA A 177 2.27 -10.10 -2.53
CA ALA A 177 2.10 -10.62 -3.89
C ALA A 177 1.52 -9.57 -4.83
N LYS A 178 0.53 -8.78 -4.38
CA LYS A 178 -0.01 -7.65 -5.14
C LYS A 178 1.05 -6.58 -5.39
N PHE A 179 1.82 -6.20 -4.38
CA PHE A 179 2.91 -5.24 -4.49
C PHE A 179 3.98 -5.71 -5.50
N LEU A 180 4.39 -6.97 -5.41
CA LEU A 180 5.39 -7.60 -6.29
C LEU A 180 4.82 -8.01 -7.66
N LYS A 181 3.53 -7.77 -7.94
CA LYS A 181 2.85 -8.11 -9.20
C LYS A 181 2.92 -9.60 -9.56
N VAL A 182 2.80 -10.45 -8.55
CA VAL A 182 2.77 -11.91 -8.65
C VAL A 182 1.41 -12.44 -8.21
N ASN A 183 1.15 -13.75 -8.35
CA ASN A 183 -0.19 -14.27 -8.08
C ASN A 183 -0.58 -14.13 -6.58
N PRO A 184 -1.62 -13.35 -6.23
CA PRO A 184 -2.00 -13.14 -4.83
C PRO A 184 -2.51 -14.39 -4.12
N TYR A 185 -3.11 -15.33 -4.85
CA TYR A 185 -3.60 -16.57 -4.28
C TYR A 185 -2.45 -17.44 -3.78
N VAL A 186 -1.32 -17.47 -4.50
CA VAL A 186 -0.14 -18.24 -4.08
C VAL A 186 0.49 -17.60 -2.84
N GLY A 187 0.58 -16.27 -2.80
CA GLY A 187 1.03 -15.55 -1.60
C GLY A 187 0.17 -15.86 -0.37
N GLY A 188 -1.15 -15.91 -0.54
CA GLY A 188 -2.08 -16.32 0.53
C GLY A 188 -1.89 -17.78 0.98
N VAL A 189 -1.66 -18.71 0.05
CA VAL A 189 -1.40 -20.13 0.36
C VAL A 189 -0.09 -20.30 1.12
N ILE A 190 0.98 -19.59 0.75
CA ILE A 190 2.25 -19.61 1.49
C ILE A 190 2.03 -19.12 2.94
N GLY A 191 1.28 -18.03 3.11
CA GLY A 191 0.93 -17.52 4.44
C GLY A 191 0.04 -18.48 5.24
N ALA A 192 -0.89 -19.18 4.59
CA ALA A 192 -1.73 -20.18 5.24
C ALA A 192 -0.93 -21.42 5.65
N GLY A 193 0.09 -21.81 4.87
CA GLY A 193 1.00 -22.90 5.21
C GLY A 193 1.77 -22.65 6.50
N LEU A 194 2.10 -21.39 6.81
CA LEU A 194 2.75 -21.02 8.09
C LEU A 194 1.82 -21.18 9.30
N LEU A 195 0.51 -21.16 9.09
CA LEU A 195 -0.51 -21.32 10.13
C LEU A 195 -1.07 -22.75 10.18
N GLU A 196 -0.57 -23.65 9.32
CA GLU A 196 -1.10 -24.99 9.22
C GLU A 196 -0.79 -25.79 10.51
N PRO A 197 -1.79 -26.47 11.10
CA PRO A 197 -1.62 -27.12 12.40
C PRO A 197 -0.53 -28.18 12.46
N SER A 198 -0.30 -28.92 11.37
CA SER A 198 0.77 -29.92 11.29
C SER A 198 2.13 -29.23 11.35
N PHE A 199 2.31 -28.10 10.66
CA PHE A 199 3.52 -27.27 10.73
C PHE A 199 3.71 -26.66 12.13
N ALA A 200 2.64 -26.17 12.76
CA ALA A 200 2.70 -25.66 14.13
C ALA A 200 3.05 -26.77 15.14
N SER A 201 2.54 -27.99 14.97
CA SER A 201 2.83 -29.11 15.86
C SER A 201 4.28 -29.59 15.80
N LEU A 202 5.03 -29.23 14.74
CA LEU A 202 6.47 -29.50 14.65
C LEU A 202 7.29 -28.69 15.67
N MET A 203 6.71 -27.63 16.26
CA MET A 203 7.34 -26.87 17.35
C MET A 203 7.46 -27.69 18.64
N ASP A 204 6.45 -28.51 18.96
CA ASP A 204 6.42 -29.31 20.19
C ASP A 204 7.41 -30.48 20.15
N ALA A 205 7.86 -30.86 18.95
CA ALA A 205 8.69 -32.04 18.73
C ALA A 205 10.12 -31.92 19.29
N SER A 206 10.57 -30.75 19.78
CA SER A 206 11.88 -30.53 20.45
C SER A 206 13.12 -31.04 19.69
N GLN A 207 12.97 -31.43 18.43
CA GLN A 207 14.03 -31.96 17.58
C GLN A 207 14.51 -30.85 16.64
N SER A 208 15.82 -30.80 16.43
CA SER A 208 16.44 -30.03 15.36
C SER A 208 15.85 -30.52 14.04
N LEU A 209 14.89 -29.77 13.50
CA LEU A 209 14.28 -30.11 12.24
C LEU A 209 15.19 -29.60 11.13
N ASP A 210 15.74 -30.51 10.35
CA ASP A 210 16.55 -30.15 9.19
C ASP A 210 15.68 -30.17 7.95
N PHE A 211 15.57 -29.03 7.27
CA PHE A 211 15.03 -28.98 5.91
C PHE A 211 16.17 -28.94 4.92
N MET A 212 16.35 -30.03 4.18
CA MET A 212 17.40 -30.15 3.15
C MET A 212 18.82 -29.84 3.69
N GLY A 213 19.11 -30.15 4.96
CA GLY A 213 20.41 -29.90 5.60
C GLY A 213 20.59 -28.49 6.18
N ILE A 214 19.52 -27.67 6.20
CA ILE A 214 19.49 -26.38 6.89
C ILE A 214 18.68 -26.54 8.19
N PRO A 215 19.25 -26.17 9.35
CA PRO A 215 18.52 -26.23 10.62
C PRO A 215 17.36 -25.23 10.61
N LEU A 216 16.14 -25.74 10.76
CA LEU A 216 14.93 -24.94 10.93
C LEU A 216 14.70 -24.68 12.42
N ILE A 217 14.68 -23.40 12.77
CA ILE A 217 14.20 -22.94 14.07
C ILE A 217 12.71 -22.70 13.90
N ILE A 218 11.88 -23.67 14.26
CA ILE A 218 10.42 -23.50 14.24
C ILE A 218 10.03 -22.69 15.47
N SER A 219 9.37 -21.56 15.25
CA SER A 219 8.84 -20.67 16.29
C SER A 219 7.39 -20.36 15.98
N ASP A 220 6.66 -19.79 16.94
CA ASP A 220 5.28 -19.39 16.69
C ASP A 220 5.30 -18.24 15.68
N TYR A 221 4.92 -18.55 14.44
CA TYR A 221 4.85 -17.59 13.35
C TYR A 221 3.49 -16.89 13.31
N THR A 222 2.56 -17.26 14.18
CA THR A 222 1.30 -16.56 14.35
C THR A 222 1.61 -15.11 14.73
N GLN A 223 0.99 -14.15 14.04
CA GLN A 223 1.26 -12.70 14.19
C GLN A 223 2.65 -12.21 13.72
N THR A 224 3.52 -13.09 13.23
CA THR A 224 4.84 -12.67 12.70
C THR A 224 4.74 -12.25 11.24
N VAL A 225 5.40 -11.14 10.91
CA VAL A 225 5.37 -10.58 9.55
C VAL A 225 6.65 -10.90 8.78
N PHE A 226 7.78 -10.89 9.48
CA PHE A 226 9.08 -10.96 8.86
C PHE A 226 9.33 -12.24 8.05
N PRO A 227 9.02 -13.46 8.56
CA PRO A 227 9.20 -14.69 7.79
C PRO A 227 8.40 -14.69 6.49
N MET A 228 7.20 -14.12 6.52
CA MET A 228 6.33 -14.03 5.35
C MET A 228 6.89 -13.07 4.28
N LEU A 229 7.38 -11.89 4.70
CA LEU A 229 8.02 -10.93 3.79
C LEU A 229 9.24 -11.53 3.11
N VAL A 230 10.07 -12.26 3.87
CA VAL A 230 11.25 -12.94 3.32
C VAL A 230 10.81 -14.03 2.33
N ALA A 231 9.84 -14.87 2.69
CA ALA A 231 9.31 -15.91 1.80
C ALA A 231 8.80 -15.34 0.47
N MET A 232 8.09 -14.21 0.52
CA MET A 232 7.59 -13.53 -0.68
C MET A 232 8.69 -12.89 -1.52
N ALA A 233 9.73 -12.35 -0.89
CA ALA A 233 10.89 -11.81 -1.59
C ALA A 233 11.65 -12.88 -2.37
N PHE A 234 11.71 -14.12 -1.87
CA PHE A 234 12.26 -15.28 -2.60
C PHE A 234 11.29 -15.81 -3.66
N TYR A 235 9.99 -15.88 -3.35
CA TYR A 235 8.98 -16.41 -4.25
C TYR A 235 8.80 -15.58 -5.53
N ALA A 236 8.78 -14.25 -5.42
CA ALA A 236 8.51 -13.38 -6.55
C ALA A 236 9.49 -13.50 -7.74
N PRO A 237 10.84 -13.54 -7.56
CA PRO A 237 11.76 -13.78 -8.65
C PRO A 237 11.62 -15.20 -9.22
N ILE A 238 11.35 -16.21 -8.38
CA ILE A 238 11.12 -17.60 -8.82
C ILE A 238 9.89 -17.67 -9.72
N GLU A 239 8.75 -17.11 -9.33
CA GLU A 239 7.54 -17.13 -10.15
C GLU A 239 7.76 -16.43 -11.51
N ARG A 240 8.45 -15.28 -11.52
CA ARG A 240 8.79 -14.56 -12.75
C ARG A 240 9.70 -15.39 -13.67
N PHE A 241 10.69 -16.07 -13.09
CA PHE A 241 11.59 -16.96 -13.83
C PHE A 241 10.85 -18.15 -14.43
N LEU A 242 10.01 -18.84 -13.65
CA LEU A 242 9.21 -19.97 -14.13
C LEU A 242 8.23 -19.54 -15.23
N LYS A 243 7.57 -18.39 -15.08
CA LYS A 243 6.66 -17.85 -16.11
C LYS A 243 7.39 -17.53 -17.41
N ASN A 244 8.60 -16.96 -17.35
CA ASN A 244 9.39 -16.69 -18.55
C ASN A 244 9.80 -17.98 -19.28
N ILE A 245 10.15 -19.04 -18.53
CA ILE A 245 10.47 -20.35 -19.13
C ILE A 245 9.21 -20.99 -19.73
N LEU A 246 8.09 -20.98 -19.00
CA LEU A 246 6.85 -21.60 -19.46
C LEU A 246 6.22 -20.86 -20.65
N GLN A 247 6.33 -19.52 -20.72
CA GLN A 247 5.94 -18.77 -21.93
C GLN A 247 6.83 -19.14 -23.13
N THR A 248 8.10 -19.45 -22.90
CA THR A 248 9.00 -19.96 -23.95
C THR A 248 8.56 -21.34 -24.42
N GLN A 249 8.10 -22.23 -23.53
CA GLN A 249 7.67 -23.61 -23.85
C GLN A 249 6.24 -23.70 -24.41
N SER A 250 5.31 -22.85 -23.97
CA SER A 250 3.92 -22.85 -24.45
C SER A 250 3.82 -22.41 -25.91
N ASN A 251 4.75 -21.59 -26.41
CA ASN A 251 4.86 -21.29 -27.85
C ASN A 251 5.31 -22.51 -28.69
N TYR A 252 5.99 -23.50 -28.10
CA TYR A 252 6.33 -24.75 -28.79
C TYR A 252 5.22 -25.80 -28.69
N PHE A 253 4.46 -25.83 -27.58
CA PHE A 253 3.39 -26.82 -27.38
C PHE A 253 2.10 -26.52 -28.16
N LEU A 254 1.90 -25.27 -28.62
CA LEU A 254 0.78 -24.87 -29.49
C LEU A 254 1.10 -24.97 -31.00
N CYS A 255 2.29 -25.41 -31.38
CA CYS A 255 2.74 -25.58 -32.78
C CYS A 255 2.99 -27.05 -33.19
N LEU A 256 2.54 -28.02 -32.39
CA LEU A 256 2.55 -29.46 -32.66
C LEU A 256 1.12 -30.00 -32.62
#